data_AF-A0A645GK87-F1
#
_entry.id   AF-A0A645GK87-F1
#
_cell.length_a   1.000
_cell.length_b   1.000
_cell.length_c   1.000
_cell.angle_alpha   90.00
_cell.angle_beta   90.00
_cell.angle_gamma   90.00
#
_symmetry.space_group_name_H-M   'P 1'
#
loop_
_entity.id
_entity.type
_entity.pdbx_description
1 polymer ?
#
loop_
_entity_poly.entity_id
_entity_poly.type
_entity_poly.pdbx_seq_one_letter_code
_entity_poly.pdbx_strand_id
1 'polypeptide(L)'
;MKADLHVGRLGAGRQCYAESRLGAALRASNETGVDVNFRGIKLWQWVLVVLALLAAVDWAIQRPDPRTRELNRMIETQASQKLREYPYQFHVIRVEGDTAVMSTPRNFDVPAFRMLGVLYPDINVKDHNNPAFIAVEHLLGQVQDEAKDIVLAQPGIRQVRWELDKNWLQRKGIEMPLKP
;
A
#
# COMPACT_ATOMS: atom_id res chain seq x y z
N MET A 1 -10.73 76.33 -45.33
CA MET A 1 -11.50 75.22 -45.92
C MET A 1 -12.56 74.80 -44.92
N LYS A 2 -13.83 74.87 -45.33
CA LYS A 2 -15.03 74.48 -44.57
C LYS A 2 -15.13 72.96 -44.46
N ALA A 3 -15.62 72.46 -43.32
CA ALA A 3 -16.43 71.25 -43.27
C ALA A 3 -17.45 71.41 -42.14
N ASP A 4 -18.69 71.67 -42.57
CA ASP A 4 -19.92 71.67 -41.80
C ASP A 4 -20.41 70.22 -41.73
N LEU A 5 -20.79 69.70 -40.57
CA LEU A 5 -21.61 68.49 -40.51
C LEU A 5 -22.59 68.56 -39.33
N HIS A 6 -23.82 68.91 -39.69
CA HIS A 6 -25.06 68.67 -38.95
C HIS A 6 -25.21 67.21 -38.51
N VAL A 7 -25.51 66.97 -37.22
CA VAL A 7 -26.20 65.74 -36.77
C VAL A 7 -27.17 66.04 -35.60
N GLY A 8 -28.45 66.11 -35.93
CA GLY A 8 -29.52 65.24 -35.39
C GLY A 8 -29.69 65.09 -33.88
N ARG A 9 -30.67 65.82 -33.33
CA ARG A 9 -31.41 65.51 -32.10
C ARG A 9 -32.25 64.24 -32.29
N LEU A 10 -31.99 63.14 -31.55
CA LEU A 10 -32.91 62.00 -31.40
C LEU A 10 -32.67 61.21 -30.10
N GLY A 11 -33.71 61.08 -29.27
CA GLY A 11 -34.00 59.81 -28.58
C GLY A 11 -33.61 59.63 -27.11
N ALA A 12 -34.14 60.44 -26.20
CA ALA A 12 -34.36 60.01 -24.82
C ALA A 12 -35.46 58.94 -24.81
N GLY A 13 -35.18 57.70 -24.40
CA GLY A 13 -36.24 56.69 -24.26
C GLY A 13 -35.84 55.21 -24.31
N ARG A 14 -34.55 54.84 -24.41
CA ARG A 14 -34.14 53.42 -24.55
C ARG A 14 -33.27 52.86 -23.42
N GLN A 15 -33.11 53.57 -22.30
CA GLN A 15 -32.26 53.09 -21.20
C GLN A 15 -32.98 52.37 -20.05
N CYS A 16 -34.32 52.39 -19.95
CA CYS A 16 -35.01 51.75 -18.82
C CYS A 16 -35.37 50.26 -18.96
N TYR A 17 -35.14 49.62 -20.12
CA TYR A 17 -35.66 48.26 -20.35
C TYR A 17 -34.62 47.11 -20.29
N ALA A 18 -33.32 47.43 -20.22
CA ALA A 18 -32.26 46.41 -20.25
C ALA A 18 -31.87 45.86 -18.86
N GLU A 19 -32.01 46.65 -17.78
CA GLU A 19 -31.60 46.22 -16.43
C GLU A 19 -32.58 45.24 -15.77
N SER A 20 -33.85 45.23 -16.17
CA SER A 20 -34.86 44.39 -15.52
C SER A 20 -34.73 42.89 -15.82
N ARG A 21 -34.09 42.49 -16.93
CA ARG A 21 -33.95 41.06 -17.29
C ARG A 21 -32.65 40.41 -16.81
N LEU A 22 -31.61 41.20 -16.54
CA LEU A 22 -30.34 40.69 -16.02
C LEU A 22 -30.41 40.39 -14.51
N GLY A 23 -31.19 41.16 -13.74
CA GLY A 23 -31.42 40.88 -12.31
C GLY A 23 -32.26 39.64 -12.03
N ALA A 24 -33.08 39.18 -12.98
CA ALA A 24 -33.92 37.99 -12.82
C ALA A 24 -33.15 36.68 -13.10
N ALA A 25 -32.21 36.68 -14.04
CA ALA A 25 -31.46 35.48 -14.41
C ALA A 25 -30.39 35.09 -13.37
N LEU A 26 -29.81 36.07 -12.67
CA LEU A 26 -28.78 35.85 -11.64
C LEU A 26 -29.33 35.36 -10.29
N ARG A 27 -30.65 35.43 -10.07
CA ARG A 27 -31.28 34.95 -8.83
C ARG A 27 -31.71 33.47 -8.89
N ALA A 28 -31.72 32.85 -10.07
CA ALA A 28 -32.22 31.49 -10.26
C ALA A 28 -31.16 30.37 -10.14
N SER A 29 -29.87 30.68 -10.06
CA SER A 29 -28.79 29.68 -10.13
C SER A 29 -28.16 29.27 -8.79
N ASN A 30 -28.66 29.77 -7.64
CA ASN A 30 -28.05 29.54 -6.34
C ASN A 30 -28.80 28.54 -5.43
N GLU A 31 -29.81 27.83 -5.94
CA GLU A 31 -30.67 26.93 -5.14
C GLU A 31 -30.45 25.44 -5.42
N THR A 32 -29.20 25.00 -5.51
CA THR A 32 -28.87 23.57 -5.34
C THR A 32 -28.11 23.37 -4.03
N GLY A 33 -28.72 23.86 -2.95
CA GLY A 33 -28.37 23.40 -1.60
C GLY A 33 -28.71 21.92 -1.53
N VAL A 34 -27.69 21.07 -1.42
CA VAL A 34 -27.88 19.71 -0.94
C VAL A 34 -28.27 19.84 0.53
N ASP A 35 -29.58 19.93 0.80
CA ASP A 35 -30.13 19.91 2.14
C ASP A 35 -29.95 18.51 2.73
N VAL A 36 -28.76 18.27 3.30
CA VAL A 36 -28.53 17.14 4.20
C VAL A 36 -29.33 17.39 5.48
N ASN A 37 -30.54 16.83 5.51
CA ASN A 37 -31.49 16.99 6.59
C ASN A 37 -31.12 16.07 7.77
N PHE A 38 -30.22 16.52 8.65
CA PHE A 38 -29.69 15.72 9.78
C PHE A 38 -30.68 15.51 10.95
N ARG A 39 -31.87 16.12 10.91
CA ARG A 39 -32.78 16.20 12.07
C ARG A 39 -33.81 15.06 12.19
N GLY A 40 -33.82 14.10 11.26
CA GLY A 40 -34.75 12.96 11.25
C GLY A 40 -34.13 11.57 11.37
N ILE A 41 -32.83 11.49 11.69
CA ILE A 41 -32.10 10.21 11.65
C ILE A 41 -32.47 9.37 12.87
N LYS A 42 -33.19 8.26 12.65
CA LYS A 42 -33.51 7.29 13.70
C LYS A 42 -32.22 6.65 14.22
N LEU A 43 -32.15 6.35 15.53
CA LEU A 43 -30.97 5.77 16.18
C LEU A 43 -30.40 4.54 15.42
N TRP A 44 -31.27 3.75 14.80
CA TRP A 44 -30.88 2.58 14.00
C TRP A 44 -30.12 2.93 12.71
N GLN A 45 -30.44 4.06 12.07
CA GLN A 45 -29.68 4.55 10.91
C GLN A 45 -28.28 5.01 11.33
N TRP A 46 -28.14 5.58 12.53
CA TRP A 46 -26.82 5.89 13.10
C TRP A 46 -25.99 4.62 13.33
N VAL A 47 -26.60 3.55 13.84
CA VAL A 47 -25.93 2.25 13.97
C VAL A 47 -25.45 1.73 12.61
N LEU A 48 -26.29 1.83 11.56
CA LEU A 48 -25.89 1.42 10.21
C LEU A 48 -24.74 2.27 9.65
N VAL A 49 -24.75 3.58 9.87
CA VAL A 49 -23.67 4.47 9.44
C VAL A 49 -22.37 4.13 10.15
N VAL A 50 -22.41 3.91 11.46
CA VAL A 50 -21.23 3.49 12.24
C VAL A 50 -20.73 2.12 11.77
N LEU A 51 -21.62 1.17 11.53
CA LEU A 51 -21.25 -0.15 11.02
C LEU A 51 -20.61 -0.07 9.63
N ALA A 52 -21.19 0.74 8.74
CA ALA A 52 -20.64 0.99 7.42
C ALA A 52 -19.27 1.69 7.49
N LEU A 53 -19.09 2.63 8.43
CA LEU A 53 -17.81 3.29 8.67
C LEU A 53 -16.76 2.31 9.18
N LEU A 54 -17.10 1.46 10.15
CA LEU A 54 -16.21 0.43 10.68
C LEU A 54 -15.82 -0.58 9.59
N ALA A 55 -16.78 -1.03 8.78
CA ALA A 55 -16.51 -1.92 7.65
C ALA A 55 -15.63 -1.23 6.59
N ALA A 56 -15.84 0.06 6.33
CA ALA A 56 -15.00 0.82 5.40
C ALA A 56 -13.57 1.01 5.93
N VAL A 57 -13.41 1.25 7.23
CA VAL A 57 -12.09 1.33 7.89
C VAL A 57 -11.41 -0.03 7.88
N ASP A 58 -12.11 -1.10 8.23
CA ASP A 58 -11.60 -2.47 8.20
C ASP A 58 -11.18 -2.87 6.78
N TRP A 59 -11.99 -2.53 5.78
CA TRP A 59 -11.65 -2.70 4.37
C TRP A 59 -10.47 -1.83 3.93
N ALA A 60 -10.34 -0.60 4.44
CA ALA A 60 -9.21 0.27 4.17
C ALA A 60 -7.90 -0.28 4.76
N ILE A 61 -7.96 -0.91 5.94
CA ILE A 61 -6.81 -1.57 6.59
C ILE A 61 -6.45 -2.88 5.88
N GLN A 62 -7.44 -3.67 5.45
CA GLN A 62 -7.23 -4.94 4.75
C GLN A 62 -6.95 -4.79 3.25
N ARG A 63 -6.82 -3.56 2.73
CA ARG A 63 -6.58 -3.37 1.29
C ARG A 63 -5.33 -4.17 0.86
N PRO A 64 -5.43 -4.98 -0.21
CA PRO A 64 -4.27 -5.65 -0.79
C PRO A 64 -3.27 -4.58 -1.22
N ASP A 65 -2.16 -4.47 -0.50
CA ASP A 65 -1.18 -3.41 -0.68
C ASP A 65 -0.56 -3.51 -2.09
N PRO A 66 -0.89 -2.58 -3.02
CA PRO A 66 -0.34 -2.61 -4.38
C PRO A 66 1.18 -2.46 -4.36
N ARG A 67 1.74 -1.76 -3.36
CA ARG A 67 3.18 -1.59 -3.21
C ARG A 67 3.86 -2.90 -2.88
N THR A 68 3.28 -3.73 -2.03
CA THR A 68 3.80 -5.08 -1.72
C THR A 68 3.90 -5.94 -2.97
N ARG A 69 2.90 -5.91 -3.86
CA ARG A 69 2.92 -6.67 -5.12
C ARG A 69 3.99 -6.16 -6.08
N GLU A 70 4.16 -4.84 -6.15
CA GLU A 70 5.21 -4.23 -6.96
C GLU A 70 6.60 -4.64 -6.46
N LEU A 71 6.86 -4.55 -5.15
CA LEU A 71 8.12 -4.99 -4.55
C LEU A 71 8.39 -6.47 -4.83
N ASN A 72 7.39 -7.34 -4.70
CA ASN A 72 7.55 -8.77 -4.99
C ASN A 72 7.87 -9.04 -6.47
N ARG A 73 7.24 -8.31 -7.40
CA ARG A 73 7.60 -8.39 -8.83
C ARG A 73 9.03 -7.91 -9.08
N MET A 74 9.49 -6.89 -8.36
CA MET A 74 10.86 -6.39 -8.47
C MET A 74 11.86 -7.42 -7.95
N ILE A 75 11.57 -8.07 -6.81
CA ILE A 75 12.36 -9.20 -6.31
C ILE A 75 12.41 -10.29 -7.38
N GLU A 76 11.27 -10.75 -7.91
CA GLU A 76 11.24 -11.80 -8.94
C GLU A 76 12.06 -11.42 -10.20
N THR A 77 11.95 -10.17 -10.64
CA THR A 77 12.59 -9.69 -11.87
C THR A 77 14.10 -9.50 -11.69
N GLN A 78 14.52 -8.95 -10.55
CA GLN A 78 15.93 -8.63 -10.25
C GLN A 78 16.66 -9.75 -9.51
N ALA A 79 15.94 -10.77 -9.03
CA ALA A 79 16.53 -11.92 -8.35
C ALA A 79 17.57 -12.61 -9.23
N SER A 80 18.74 -12.83 -8.66
CA SER A 80 19.78 -13.67 -9.21
C SER A 80 19.30 -15.11 -9.35
N GLN A 81 20.03 -15.88 -10.15
CA GLN A 81 19.78 -17.31 -10.29
C GLN A 81 19.80 -18.03 -8.94
N LYS A 82 20.68 -17.62 -8.01
CA LYS A 82 20.76 -18.19 -6.65
C LYS A 82 19.48 -17.98 -5.85
N LEU A 83 18.93 -16.76 -5.88
CA LEU A 83 17.70 -16.42 -5.16
C LEU A 83 16.48 -17.15 -5.75
N ARG A 84 16.46 -17.36 -7.08
CA ARG A 84 15.38 -18.10 -7.78
C ARG A 84 15.45 -19.61 -7.56
N GLU A 85 16.64 -20.18 -7.52
CA GLU A 85 16.86 -21.61 -7.30
C GLU A 85 16.75 -22.01 -5.82
N TYR A 86 16.75 -21.03 -4.92
CA TYR A 86 16.66 -21.30 -3.49
C TYR A 86 15.30 -21.93 -3.12
N PRO A 87 15.25 -22.99 -2.28
CA PRO A 87 14.00 -23.68 -1.93
C PRO A 87 12.96 -22.82 -1.20
N TYR A 88 13.37 -21.68 -0.66
CA TYR A 88 12.52 -20.71 0.00
C TYR A 88 12.47 -19.41 -0.79
N GLN A 89 11.28 -18.96 -1.16
CA GLN A 89 11.10 -17.68 -1.84
C GLN A 89 10.82 -16.56 -0.84
N PHE A 90 11.79 -15.67 -0.69
CA PHE A 90 11.65 -14.45 0.09
C PHE A 90 10.69 -13.49 -0.60
N HIS A 91 9.72 -12.99 0.15
CA HIS A 91 8.71 -12.09 -0.38
C HIS A 91 8.31 -11.05 0.67
N VAL A 92 7.94 -9.86 0.23
CA VAL A 92 7.33 -8.83 1.05
C VAL A 92 5.91 -9.27 1.43
N ILE A 93 5.63 -9.23 2.72
CA ILE A 93 4.32 -9.54 3.31
C ILE A 93 3.45 -8.29 3.30
N ARG A 94 4.03 -7.15 3.68
CA ARG A 94 3.36 -5.83 3.73
C ARG A 94 4.36 -4.69 3.73
N VAL A 95 3.93 -3.48 3.38
CA VAL A 95 4.71 -2.25 3.56
C VAL A 95 4.03 -1.35 4.58
N GLU A 96 4.75 -0.99 5.64
CA GLU A 96 4.32 -0.06 6.68
C GLU A 96 5.05 1.28 6.50
N GLY A 97 4.44 2.22 5.78
CA GLY A 97 5.03 3.54 5.54
C GLY A 97 6.30 3.46 4.69
N ASP A 98 7.47 3.60 5.34
CA ASP A 98 8.80 3.46 4.73
C ASP A 98 9.50 2.13 5.11
N THR A 99 8.80 1.24 5.79
CA THR A 99 9.30 -0.07 6.20
C THR A 99 8.71 -1.19 5.35
N ALA A 100 9.54 -1.94 4.64
CA ALA A 100 9.10 -3.17 3.99
C ALA A 100 9.23 -4.35 4.97
N VAL A 101 8.13 -5.06 5.22
CA VAL A 101 8.13 -6.26 6.05
C VAL A 101 8.29 -7.48 5.14
N MET A 102 9.40 -8.18 5.26
CA MET A 102 9.77 -9.35 4.46
C MET A 102 9.60 -10.64 5.25
N SER A 103 9.17 -11.70 4.55
CA SER A 103 9.08 -13.03 5.10
C SER A 103 10.46 -13.64 5.31
N THR A 104 10.65 -14.27 6.47
CA THR A 104 11.85 -15.05 6.75
C THR A 104 11.47 -16.38 7.39
N PRO A 105 12.18 -17.46 7.03
CA PRO A 105 12.01 -18.75 7.67
C PRO A 105 12.83 -18.87 8.99
N ARG A 106 13.65 -17.86 9.33
CA ARG A 106 14.42 -17.82 10.59
C ARG A 106 13.98 -16.65 11.47
N ASN A 107 13.95 -16.84 12.78
CA ASN A 107 13.86 -15.74 13.74
C ASN A 107 14.68 -16.12 14.99
N PHE A 108 14.79 -15.21 15.96
CA PHE A 108 15.30 -15.53 17.29
C PHE A 108 14.61 -16.77 17.89
N ASP A 109 13.31 -16.95 17.63
CA ASP A 109 12.55 -18.12 18.10
C ASP A 109 12.81 -19.41 17.29
N VAL A 110 13.22 -19.30 16.03
CA VAL A 110 13.45 -20.43 15.12
C VAL A 110 14.83 -20.27 14.48
N PRO A 111 15.87 -20.87 15.08
CA PRO A 111 17.24 -20.72 14.60
C PRO A 111 17.45 -21.42 13.25
N ALA A 112 18.41 -20.90 12.48
CA ALA A 112 18.68 -21.30 11.10
C ALA A 112 18.92 -22.81 10.94
N PHE A 113 19.59 -23.47 11.89
CA PHE A 113 19.86 -24.90 11.84
C PHE A 113 18.59 -25.77 11.76
N ARG A 114 17.46 -25.35 12.36
CA ARG A 114 16.20 -26.10 12.28
C ARG A 114 15.65 -26.08 10.87
N MET A 115 15.64 -24.91 10.25
CA MET A 115 15.23 -24.77 8.85
C MET A 115 16.19 -25.54 7.93
N LEU A 116 17.50 -25.33 8.10
CA LEU A 116 18.51 -25.93 7.23
C LEU A 116 18.52 -27.45 7.33
N GLY A 117 18.24 -28.03 8.51
CA GLY A 117 18.10 -29.48 8.65
C GLY A 117 16.88 -30.05 7.92
N VAL A 118 15.83 -29.25 7.70
CA VAL A 118 14.65 -29.68 6.92
C VAL A 118 14.88 -29.48 5.42
N LEU A 119 15.62 -28.43 5.03
CA LEU A 119 15.96 -28.17 3.63
C LEU A 119 17.07 -29.09 3.10
N TYR A 120 18.02 -29.45 3.96
CA TYR A 120 19.21 -30.23 3.64
C TYR A 120 19.37 -31.36 4.68
N PRO A 121 18.56 -32.43 4.60
CA PRO A 121 18.60 -33.52 5.58
C PRO A 121 19.94 -34.26 5.63
N ASP A 122 20.73 -34.18 4.55
CA ASP A 122 22.03 -34.86 4.42
C ASP A 122 23.18 -34.10 5.09
N ILE A 123 22.95 -32.87 5.57
CA ILE A 123 23.98 -32.05 6.23
C ILE A 123 23.85 -32.18 7.75
N ASN A 124 24.97 -32.42 8.42
CA ASN A 124 25.02 -32.35 9.89
C ASN A 124 24.96 -30.89 10.37
N VAL A 125 23.76 -30.34 10.44
CA VAL A 125 23.46 -28.97 10.88
C VAL A 125 23.66 -28.73 12.39
N LYS A 126 24.02 -29.77 13.16
CA LYS A 126 24.36 -29.66 14.59
C LYS A 126 25.84 -29.38 14.80
N ASP A 127 26.67 -29.60 13.78
CA ASP A 127 28.10 -29.32 13.81
C ASP A 127 28.39 -27.98 13.12
N HIS A 128 28.71 -26.97 13.92
CA HIS A 128 29.02 -25.62 13.46
C HIS A 128 30.33 -25.55 12.66
N ASN A 129 31.20 -26.56 12.76
CA ASN A 129 32.44 -26.63 11.99
C ASN A 129 32.30 -27.43 10.68
N ASN A 130 31.10 -27.95 10.39
CA ASN A 130 30.87 -28.68 9.15
C ASN A 130 30.96 -27.72 7.95
N PRO A 131 31.87 -27.93 6.99
CA PRO A 131 32.03 -27.04 5.84
C PRO A 131 30.76 -26.95 4.99
N ALA A 132 29.95 -28.01 4.92
CA ALA A 132 28.68 -28.00 4.20
C ALA A 132 27.63 -27.12 4.92
N PHE A 133 27.60 -27.13 6.25
CA PHE A 133 26.72 -26.27 7.04
C PHE A 133 27.09 -24.79 6.87
N ILE A 134 28.39 -24.47 6.99
CA ILE A 134 28.92 -23.12 6.76
C ILE A 134 28.60 -22.63 5.35
N ALA A 135 28.75 -23.48 4.33
CA ALA A 135 28.44 -23.12 2.95
C ALA A 135 26.95 -22.75 2.77
N VAL A 136 26.06 -23.52 3.39
CA VAL A 136 24.61 -23.28 3.31
C VAL A 136 24.18 -22.07 4.14
N GLU A 137 24.77 -21.83 5.32
CA GLU A 137 24.54 -20.61 6.09
C GLU A 137 25.01 -19.37 5.33
N HIS A 138 26.18 -19.44 4.69
CA HIS A 138 26.69 -18.36 3.87
C HIS A 138 25.80 -18.11 2.64
N LEU A 139 25.31 -19.17 1.98
CA LEU A 139 24.36 -19.06 0.89
C LEU A 139 23.06 -18.39 1.36
N LEU A 140 22.53 -18.79 2.52
CA LEU A 140 21.36 -18.17 3.13
C LEU A 140 21.59 -16.67 3.36
N GLY A 141 22.74 -16.30 3.93
CA GLY A 141 23.10 -14.89 4.12
C GLY A 141 23.12 -14.12 2.80
N GLN A 142 23.74 -14.68 1.76
CA GLN A 142 23.79 -14.07 0.42
C GLN A 142 22.40 -13.81 -0.16
N VAL A 143 21.51 -14.82 -0.15
CA VAL A 143 20.17 -14.66 -0.74
C VAL A 143 19.29 -13.73 0.09
N GLN A 144 19.48 -13.69 1.42
CA GLN A 144 18.77 -12.76 2.29
C GLN A 144 19.21 -11.31 2.08
N ASP A 145 20.52 -11.08 1.99
CA ASP A 145 21.08 -9.76 1.73
C ASP A 145 20.69 -9.27 0.34
N GLU A 146 20.74 -10.13 -0.67
CA GLU A 146 20.31 -9.79 -2.02
C GLU A 146 18.82 -9.39 -2.07
N ALA A 147 17.94 -10.18 -1.46
CA ALA A 147 16.51 -9.86 -1.43
C ALA A 147 16.24 -8.53 -0.69
N LYS A 148 16.95 -8.29 0.41
CA LYS A 148 16.89 -7.04 1.17
C LYS A 148 17.37 -5.86 0.34
N ASP A 149 18.48 -6.00 -0.36
CA ASP A 149 19.09 -4.93 -1.16
C ASP A 149 18.20 -4.55 -2.34
N ILE A 150 17.56 -5.52 -3.00
CA ILE A 150 16.58 -5.26 -4.07
C ILE A 150 15.40 -4.42 -3.54
N VAL A 151 14.92 -4.70 -2.33
CA VAL A 151 13.80 -3.98 -1.70
C VAL A 151 14.23 -2.58 -1.22
N LEU A 152 15.41 -2.46 -0.63
CA LEU A 152 15.98 -1.17 -0.20
C LEU A 152 16.34 -0.26 -1.37
N ALA A 153 16.63 -0.82 -2.54
CA ALA A 153 16.85 -0.04 -3.76
C ALA A 153 15.57 0.64 -4.28
N GLN A 154 14.40 0.25 -3.79
CA GLN A 154 13.12 0.80 -4.26
C GLN A 154 12.81 2.16 -3.63
N PRO A 155 12.30 3.12 -4.42
CA PRO A 155 11.97 4.44 -3.91
C PRO A 155 10.87 4.36 -2.84
N GLY A 156 11.11 4.99 -1.70
CA GLY A 156 10.15 5.06 -0.59
C GLY A 156 10.29 3.97 0.47
N ILE A 157 11.23 3.03 0.32
CA ILE A 157 11.61 2.10 1.40
C ILE A 157 12.93 2.57 2.03
N ARG A 158 12.95 2.73 3.35
CA ARG A 158 14.14 3.10 4.12
C ARG A 158 14.68 1.96 4.96
N GLN A 159 13.82 1.03 5.33
CA GLN A 159 14.16 -0.05 6.26
C GLN A 159 13.42 -1.34 5.88
N VAL A 160 14.08 -2.46 6.15
CA VAL A 160 13.51 -3.80 5.98
C VAL A 160 13.37 -4.44 7.35
N ARG A 161 12.16 -4.92 7.65
CA ARG A 161 11.86 -5.71 8.84
C ARG A 161 11.60 -7.14 8.43
N TRP A 162 12.21 -8.08 9.13
CA TRP A 162 11.97 -9.51 8.90
C TRP A 162 10.88 -10.02 9.82
N GLU A 163 9.94 -10.77 9.26
CA GLU A 163 8.84 -11.40 9.99
C GLU A 163 8.80 -12.90 9.70
N LEU A 164 8.60 -13.69 10.75
CA LEU A 164 8.62 -15.14 10.68
C LEU A 164 7.46 -15.68 9.83
N ASP A 165 7.76 -16.43 8.79
CA ASP A 165 6.77 -17.14 7.98
C ASP A 165 6.31 -18.42 8.68
N LYS A 166 5.39 -18.22 9.63
CA LYS A 166 4.75 -19.28 10.41
C LYS A 166 4.08 -20.34 9.54
N ASN A 167 3.47 -19.92 8.43
CA ASN A 167 2.76 -20.83 7.54
C ASN A 167 3.74 -21.76 6.80
N TRP A 168 4.89 -21.24 6.35
CA TRP A 168 5.92 -22.07 5.75
C TRP A 168 6.50 -23.08 6.73
N LEU A 169 6.77 -22.65 7.97
CA LEU A 169 7.26 -23.54 9.03
C LEU A 169 6.26 -24.66 9.34
N GLN A 170 4.98 -24.34 9.49
CA GLN A 170 3.92 -25.33 9.70
C GLN A 170 3.84 -26.32 8.53
N ARG A 171 3.89 -25.85 7.28
CA ARG A 171 3.91 -26.72 6.10
C ARG A 171 5.12 -27.65 6.07
N LYS A 172 6.24 -27.23 6.65
CA LYS A 172 7.47 -28.02 6.76
C LYS A 172 7.54 -28.87 8.03
N GLY A 173 6.49 -28.88 8.86
CA GLY A 173 6.43 -29.67 10.09
C GLY A 173 7.35 -29.15 11.20
N ILE A 174 7.80 -27.90 11.11
CA ILE A 174 8.64 -27.29 12.16
C ILE A 174 7.71 -26.71 13.22
N GLU A 175 7.66 -27.36 14.39
CA GLU A 175 6.93 -26.86 15.55
C GLU A 175 7.52 -25.54 16.02
N MET A 176 6.69 -24.49 16.01
CA MET A 176 7.02 -23.21 16.61
C MET A 176 6.92 -23.34 18.12
N PRO A 177 7.87 -22.78 18.89
CA PRO A 177 7.69 -22.68 20.33
C PRO A 177 6.42 -21.86 20.60
N LEU A 178 5.46 -22.47 21.31
CA LEU A 178 4.32 -21.77 21.86
C LEU A 178 4.86 -20.64 22.75
N LYS A 179 4.68 -19.39 22.32
CA LYS A 179 4.95 -18.26 23.19
C LYS A 179 3.94 -18.33 24.35
N PRO A 180 4.38 -18.39 25.62
CA PRO A 180 3.48 -18.37 26.76
C PRO A 180 2.71 -17.05 26.87
#